data_AF-A0A432EMH7-F1
#
_entry.id   AF-A0A432EMH7-F1
#
_cell.length_a   1.000
_cell.length_b   1.000
_cell.length_c   1.000
_cell.angle_alpha   90.00
_cell.angle_beta   90.00
_cell.angle_gamma   90.00
#
_symmetry.space_group_name_H-M   'P 1'
#
loop_
_entity.id
_entity.type
_entity.pdbx_description
1 polymer ?
#
loop_
_entity_poly.entity_id
_entity_poly.type
_entity_poly.pdbx_seq_one_letter_code
_entity_poly.pdbx_strand_id
1 'polypeptide(L)'
;MRRIFLLWLAGSFLLTTGCTSTRAIKMKVGSEPNGAHVAFQLNSEKSSNADWIYLGNTPVEAVRTMNLGELQSASSVKLKVMRSGYHDRVKEWTGPGFWHEYKEKGGIFWAPRLVPGDRQ
;
A
#
# COMPACT_ATOMS: atom_id res chain seq x y z
N MET A 1 -11.59 52.85 13.02
CA MET A 1 -11.60 51.95 11.84
C MET A 1 -10.25 51.31 11.49
N ARG A 2 -9.10 51.81 11.98
CA ARG A 2 -7.75 51.30 11.64
C ARG A 2 -7.30 50.02 12.40
N ARG A 3 -8.00 49.62 13.46
CA ARG A 3 -7.65 48.45 14.32
C ARG A 3 -8.28 47.12 13.87
N ILE A 4 -9.34 47.15 13.08
CA ILE A 4 -10.04 45.94 12.59
C ILE A 4 -9.29 45.29 11.43
N PHE A 5 -8.60 46.09 10.61
CA PHE A 5 -7.83 45.60 9.46
C PHE A 5 -6.62 44.73 9.85
N LEU A 6 -6.06 44.92 11.06
CA LEU A 6 -4.93 44.13 11.56
C LEU A 6 -5.34 42.72 12.04
N LEU A 7 -6.60 42.53 12.43
CA LEU A 7 -7.14 41.21 12.84
C LEU A 7 -7.41 40.30 11.64
N TRP A 8 -7.72 40.86 10.47
CA TRP A 8 -7.92 40.09 9.24
C TRP A 8 -6.59 39.60 8.64
N LEU A 9 -5.49 40.36 8.80
CA LEU A 9 -4.17 39.92 8.33
C LEU A 9 -3.55 38.81 9.22
N ALA A 10 -3.86 38.79 10.51
CA ALA A 10 -3.36 37.77 11.44
C ALA A 10 -4.09 36.42 11.33
N GLY A 11 -5.33 36.41 10.83
CA GLY A 11 -6.14 35.19 10.67
C GLY A 11 -5.69 34.27 9.53
N SER A 12 -5.03 34.82 8.50
CA SER A 12 -4.64 34.04 7.31
C SER A 12 -3.41 33.15 7.51
N PHE A 13 -2.67 33.27 8.62
CA PHE A 13 -1.43 32.51 8.84
C PHE A 13 -1.64 31.12 9.47
N LEU A 14 -2.86 30.78 9.91
CA LEU A 14 -3.16 29.51 10.59
C LEU A 14 -3.57 28.36 9.65
N LEU A 15 -3.60 28.58 8.33
CA LEU A 15 -4.14 27.60 7.36
C LEU A 15 -3.08 26.76 6.63
N THR A 16 -1.78 26.87 6.95
CA THR A 16 -0.71 26.30 6.10
C THR A 16 0.01 25.05 6.61
N THR A 17 -0.48 24.33 7.63
CA THR A 17 0.23 23.16 8.17
C THR A 17 -0.53 21.84 8.01
N GLY A 18 -0.92 21.51 6.78
CA GLY A 18 -1.49 20.21 6.40
C GLY A 18 -0.58 19.43 5.44
N CYS A 19 0.68 19.19 5.77
CA CYS A 19 1.55 18.37 4.92
C CYS A 19 1.21 16.89 5.11
N THR A 20 0.34 16.37 4.25
CA THR A 20 0.07 14.93 4.16
C THR A 20 1.32 14.22 3.64
N SER A 21 2.02 13.50 4.52
CA SER A 21 3.24 12.76 4.15
C SER A 21 2.85 11.55 3.33
N THR A 22 2.95 11.66 2.00
CA THR A 22 2.79 10.54 1.07
C THR A 22 4.15 10.00 0.67
N ARG A 23 4.23 8.69 0.40
CA ARG A 23 5.45 8.04 -0.11
C ARG A 23 5.14 7.10 -1.24
N ALA A 24 6.04 7.07 -2.23
CA ALA A 24 6.04 6.08 -3.29
C ALA A 24 6.66 4.77 -2.78
N ILE A 25 5.85 3.73 -2.70
CA ILE A 25 6.24 2.38 -2.30
C ILE A 25 6.50 1.55 -3.55
N LYS A 26 7.73 1.08 -3.71
CA LYS A 26 8.15 0.18 -4.78
C LYS A 26 7.90 -1.25 -4.37
N MET A 27 7.25 -2.02 -5.24
CA MET A 27 6.94 -3.43 -5.03
C MET A 27 7.38 -4.23 -6.25
N LYS A 28 8.09 -5.33 -6.05
CA LYS A 28 8.50 -6.27 -7.09
C LYS A 28 8.01 -7.66 -6.73
N VAL A 29 7.14 -8.20 -7.57
CA VAL A 29 6.45 -9.47 -7.31
C VAL A 29 6.69 -10.44 -8.45
N GLY A 30 7.29 -11.59 -8.15
CA GLY A 30 7.45 -12.71 -9.07
C GLY A 30 6.54 -13.88 -8.71
N SER A 31 6.55 -14.94 -9.51
CA SER A 31 6.04 -16.25 -9.09
C SER A 31 6.62 -17.36 -9.93
N GLU A 32 6.67 -18.56 -9.37
CA GLU A 32 6.96 -19.78 -10.14
C GLU A 32 5.70 -20.66 -10.14
N PRO A 33 5.01 -20.85 -11.29
CA PRO A 33 5.31 -20.34 -12.63
C PRO A 33 4.87 -18.87 -12.88
N ASN A 34 5.49 -18.20 -13.85
CA ASN A 34 5.22 -16.80 -14.25
C ASN A 34 3.84 -16.59 -14.88
N GLY A 35 3.28 -15.38 -14.79
CA GLY A 35 2.00 -15.00 -15.38
C GLY A 35 0.83 -15.00 -14.40
N ALA A 36 1.11 -15.17 -13.10
CA ALA A 36 0.10 -15.13 -12.05
C ALA A 36 -0.39 -13.69 -11.81
N HIS A 37 -1.67 -13.51 -11.49
CA HIS A 37 -2.28 -12.23 -11.16
C HIS A 37 -1.85 -11.77 -9.76
N VAL A 38 -1.49 -10.49 -9.63
CA VAL A 38 -1.08 -9.88 -8.37
C VAL A 38 -2.09 -8.85 -7.92
N ALA A 39 -2.54 -8.95 -6.68
CA ALA A 39 -3.45 -8.00 -6.04
C ALA A 39 -2.92 -7.53 -4.69
N PHE A 40 -3.19 -6.28 -4.34
CA PHE A 40 -2.76 -5.62 -3.11
C PHE A 40 -3.96 -5.09 -2.35
N GLN A 41 -3.93 -5.15 -1.03
CA GLN A 41 -4.98 -4.63 -0.17
C GLN A 41 -4.36 -3.92 1.03
N LEU A 42 -4.91 -2.76 1.37
CA LEU A 42 -4.60 -2.01 2.59
C LEU A 42 -5.89 -1.89 3.39
N ASN A 43 -5.89 -2.36 4.63
CA ASN A 43 -7.01 -2.21 5.54
C ASN A 43 -6.62 -1.23 6.65
N SER A 44 -7.30 -0.09 6.68
CA SER A 44 -7.10 0.96 7.68
C SER A 44 -8.46 1.51 8.10
N GLU A 45 -8.57 1.99 9.34
CA GLU A 45 -9.81 2.57 9.87
C GLU A 45 -10.28 3.80 9.05
N LYS A 46 -9.36 4.46 8.34
CA LYS A 46 -9.65 5.60 7.46
C LYS A 46 -10.19 5.18 6.08
N SER A 47 -9.94 3.95 5.65
CA SER A 47 -10.46 3.43 4.40
C SER A 47 -11.74 2.63 4.69
N SER A 48 -12.90 3.17 4.34
CA SER A 48 -14.19 2.53 4.65
C SER A 48 -14.39 1.17 3.93
N ASN A 49 -13.61 0.88 2.89
CA ASN A 49 -13.53 -0.42 2.24
C ASN A 49 -12.07 -0.76 1.91
N ALA A 50 -11.60 -1.91 2.39
CA ALA A 50 -10.29 -2.45 2.03
C ALA A 50 -10.41 -3.14 0.66
N ASP A 51 -10.43 -2.39 -0.42
CA ASP A 51 -10.58 -2.97 -1.76
C ASP A 51 -9.28 -3.64 -2.23
N TRP A 52 -9.42 -4.75 -2.96
CA TRP A 52 -8.29 -5.37 -3.66
C TRP A 52 -7.95 -4.58 -4.92
N ILE A 53 -6.69 -4.21 -5.02
CA ILE A 53 -6.15 -3.40 -6.10
C ILE A 53 -5.29 -4.29 -6.98
N TYR A 54 -5.70 -4.44 -8.24
CA TYR A 54 -4.93 -5.20 -9.21
C TYR A 54 -3.62 -4.48 -9.56
N LEU A 55 -2.49 -5.21 -9.48
CA LEU A 55 -1.16 -4.66 -9.78
C LEU A 55 -0.60 -5.12 -11.13
N GLY A 56 -1.09 -6.24 -11.68
CA GLY A 56 -0.61 -6.82 -12.94
C GLY A 56 -0.33 -8.32 -12.85
N ASN A 57 0.39 -8.86 -13.83
CA ASN A 57 0.80 -10.27 -13.89
C ASN A 57 2.29 -10.43 -13.55
N THR A 58 2.67 -11.50 -12.86
CA THR A 58 4.08 -11.78 -12.53
C THR A 58 4.92 -12.11 -13.77
N PRO A 59 6.19 -11.68 -13.82
CA PRO A 59 6.83 -10.73 -12.90
C PRO A 59 6.30 -9.31 -13.09
N VAL A 60 6.00 -8.62 -11.99
CA VAL A 60 5.48 -7.23 -12.00
C VAL A 60 6.31 -6.34 -11.09
N GLU A 61 6.54 -5.11 -11.56
CA GLU A 61 7.08 -4.01 -10.77
C GLU A 61 6.02 -2.92 -10.68
N ALA A 62 5.56 -2.62 -9.46
CA ALA A 62 4.51 -1.65 -9.19
C ALA A 62 5.02 -0.56 -8.25
N VAL A 63 4.61 0.68 -8.50
CA VAL A 63 4.86 1.82 -7.61
C VAL A 63 3.53 2.39 -7.16
N ARG A 64 3.33 2.49 -5.84
CA ARG A 64 2.09 2.98 -5.25
C ARG A 64 2.38 4.13 -4.31
N THR A 65 1.74 5.27 -4.54
CA THR A 65 1.79 6.39 -3.59
C THR A 65 0.78 6.13 -2.47
N MET A 66 1.26 6.10 -1.23
CA MET A 66 0.44 5.84 -0.04
C MET A 66 0.63 6.93 1.00
N ASN A 67 -0.41 7.24 1.78
CA ASN A 67 -0.30 8.08 2.96
C ASN A 67 0.46 7.32 4.06
N LEU A 68 1.52 7.90 4.60
CA LEU A 68 2.39 7.23 5.55
C LEU A 68 1.69 6.96 6.90
N GLY A 69 0.88 7.92 7.35
CA GLY A 69 0.14 7.80 8.60
C GLY A 69 -0.89 6.67 8.52
N GLU A 70 -1.64 6.62 7.41
CA GLU A 70 -2.60 5.56 7.15
C GLU A 70 -1.94 4.18 7.02
N LEU A 71 -0.80 4.10 6.33
CA LEU A 71 -0.04 2.86 6.17
C LEU A 71 0.50 2.37 7.51
N GLN A 72 1.05 3.25 8.35
CA GLN A 72 1.59 2.86 9.65
C GLN A 72 0.51 2.49 10.66
N SER A 73 -0.69 3.07 10.55
CA SER A 73 -1.83 2.71 11.39
C SER A 73 -2.70 1.60 10.81
N ALA A 74 -2.36 1.06 9.63
CA ALA A 74 -3.16 0.03 8.98
C ALA A 74 -3.17 -1.26 9.79
N SER A 75 -4.37 -1.84 9.95
CA SER A 75 -4.58 -3.11 10.65
C SER A 75 -3.96 -4.26 9.86
N SER A 76 -4.06 -4.23 8.53
CA SER A 76 -3.39 -5.19 7.67
C SER A 76 -2.98 -4.60 6.32
N VAL A 77 -1.86 -5.11 5.81
CA VAL A 77 -1.41 -4.92 4.43
C VAL A 77 -1.28 -6.31 3.84
N LYS A 78 -1.89 -6.57 2.67
CA LYS A 78 -1.89 -7.89 2.03
C LYS A 78 -1.44 -7.79 0.60
N LEU A 79 -0.66 -8.79 0.19
CA LEU A 79 -0.27 -9.02 -1.18
C LEU A 79 -0.68 -10.44 -1.55
N LYS A 80 -1.44 -10.58 -2.63
CA LYS A 80 -1.99 -11.86 -3.10
C LYS A 80 -1.48 -12.15 -4.50
N VAL A 81 -1.05 -13.38 -4.73
CA VAL A 81 -0.67 -13.91 -6.04
C VAL A 81 -1.61 -15.09 -6.35
N MET A 82 -2.30 -15.01 -7.49
CA MET A 82 -3.36 -15.94 -7.90
C MET A 82 -3.08 -16.46 -9.31
N ARG A 83 -3.31 -17.75 -9.55
CA ARG A 83 -3.23 -18.33 -10.89
C ARG A 83 -4.21 -19.49 -11.01
N SER A 84 -4.96 -19.53 -12.10
CA SER A 84 -5.85 -20.66 -12.39
C SER A 84 -5.09 -21.99 -12.35
N GLY A 85 -5.66 -22.98 -11.66
CA GLY A 85 -5.05 -24.30 -11.44
C GLY A 85 -3.99 -24.34 -10.32
N TYR A 86 -3.82 -23.28 -9.54
CA TYR A 86 -2.88 -23.21 -8.41
C TYR A 86 -3.57 -22.67 -7.17
N HIS A 87 -3.05 -23.02 -5.99
CA HIS A 87 -3.44 -22.40 -4.74
C HIS A 87 -2.92 -20.95 -4.66
N ASP A 88 -3.83 -20.04 -4.29
CA ASP A 88 -3.50 -18.65 -4.01
C ASP A 88 -2.45 -18.54 -2.92
N ARG A 89 -1.52 -17.60 -3.10
CA ARG A 89 -0.54 -17.25 -2.08
C ARG A 89 -0.86 -15.86 -1.57
N VAL A 90 -0.90 -15.71 -0.24
CA VAL A 90 -1.08 -14.42 0.43
C VAL A 90 0.12 -14.17 1.34
N LYS A 91 0.71 -12.99 1.25
CA LYS A 91 1.63 -12.46 2.25
C LYS A 91 0.93 -11.30 2.95
N GLU A 92 0.92 -11.35 4.27
CA GLU A 92 0.22 -10.39 5.12
C GLU A 92 1.18 -9.81 6.14
N TRP A 93 0.99 -8.53 6.43
CA TRP A 93 1.72 -7.78 7.45
C TRP A 93 0.75 -6.91 8.23
N THR A 94 1.18 -6.43 9.38
CA THR A 94 0.65 -5.20 9.97
C THR A 94 1.20 -3.99 9.21
N GLY A 95 0.54 -2.84 9.31
CA GLY A 95 1.05 -1.57 8.77
C GLY A 95 2.50 -1.24 9.16
N PRO A 96 2.85 -1.28 10.47
CA PRO A 96 4.22 -1.07 10.93
C PRO A 96 5.21 -2.10 10.39
N GLY A 97 4.82 -3.38 10.34
CA GLY A 97 5.66 -4.47 9.83
C GLY A 97 5.99 -4.31 8.35
N PHE A 98 4.99 -3.95 7.54
CA PHE A 98 5.18 -3.65 6.12
C PHE A 98 6.13 -2.47 5.92
N TRP A 99 5.93 -1.38 6.68
CA TRP A 99 6.79 -0.19 6.60
C TRP A 99 8.23 -0.48 7.03
N HIS A 100 8.42 -1.30 8.05
CA HIS A 100 9.74 -1.72 8.50
C HIS A 100 10.46 -2.53 7.41
N GLU A 101 9.82 -3.55 6.83
CA GLU A 101 10.40 -4.34 5.73
C GLU A 101 10.75 -3.44 4.52
N TYR A 102 9.87 -2.50 4.16
CA TYR A 102 10.15 -1.54 3.09
C TYR A 102 11.39 -0.69 3.37
N LYS A 103 11.53 -0.15 4.58
CA LYS A 103 12.68 0.69 4.94
C LYS A 103 13.99 -0.09 4.93
N GLU A 104 13.98 -1.31 5.45
CA GLU A 104 15.17 -2.16 5.50
C GLU A 104 15.65 -2.59 4.11
N LYS A 105 14.71 -2.90 3.21
CA LYS A 105 15.03 -3.44 1.89
C LYS A 105 15.00 -2.41 0.76
N GLY A 106 14.53 -1.19 1.02
CA GLY A 106 14.29 -0.15 0.01
C GLY A 106 13.10 -0.45 -0.93
N GLY A 107 12.28 -1.44 -0.60
CA GLY A 107 11.19 -1.94 -1.43
C GLY A 107 10.57 -3.20 -0.85
N ILE A 108 9.40 -3.60 -1.35
CA ILE A 108 8.78 -4.89 -1.01
C ILE A 108 9.06 -5.87 -2.13
N PHE A 109 9.68 -6.99 -1.77
CA PHE A 109 10.08 -8.03 -2.71
C PHE A 109 9.46 -9.36 -2.31
N TRP A 110 8.80 -10.02 -3.25
CA TRP A 110 8.22 -11.34 -3.00
C TRP A 110 8.12 -12.18 -4.27
N ALA A 111 8.55 -13.43 -4.21
CA ALA A 111 8.46 -14.37 -5.33
C ALA A 111 8.05 -15.76 -4.82
N PRO A 112 6.76 -16.00 -4.56
CA PRO A 112 6.30 -17.30 -4.10
C PRO A 112 6.33 -18.36 -5.21
N ARG A 113 6.66 -19.59 -4.83
CA ARG A 113 6.35 -20.77 -5.65
C ARG A 113 4.88 -21.14 -5.46
N LEU A 114 4.16 -21.24 -6.56
CA LEU A 114 2.76 -21.65 -6.58
C LEU A 114 2.68 -23.18 -6.54
N VAL A 115 1.74 -23.67 -5.75
CA VAL A 115 1.46 -25.10 -5.61
C VAL A 115 0.24 -25.40 -6.48
N PRO A 116 0.32 -26.38 -7.42
CA PRO A 116 -0.84 -26.80 -8.19
C PRO A 116 -2.01 -27.12 -7.26
N GLY A 117 -3.20 -26.69 -7.64
CA GLY A 117 -4.43 -27.09 -6.96
C GLY A 117 -4.77 -28.52 -7.28
N ASP A 118 -5.41 -29.23 -6.35
CA ASP A 118 -6.09 -30.48 -6.67
C ASP A 118 -7.12 -30.21 -7.77
N ARG A 119 -7.09 -31.03 -8.83
CA ARG A 119 -7.99 -30.87 -9.98
C ARG A 119 -9.44 -30.75 -9.50
N GLN A 120 -10.10 -29.64 -9.83
CA GLN A 120 -11.57 -29.56 -9.84
C GLN A 120 -12.10 -30.29 -11.06
#